data_AF-A0A2U1QKQ5-F1
#
_entry.id   AF-A0A2U1QKQ5-F1
#
_cell.length_a   1.000
_cell.length_b   1.000
_cell.length_c   1.000
_cell.angle_alpha   90.00
_cell.angle_beta   90.00
_cell.angle_gamma   90.00
#
_symmetry.space_group_name_H-M   'P 1'
#
loop_
_entity.id
_entity.type
_entity.pdbx_description
1 polymer ?
#
loop_
_entity_poly.entity_id
_entity_poly.type
_entity_poly.pdbx_seq_one_letter_code
_entity_poly.pdbx_strand_id
1 'polypeptide(L)'
;MQKVISPTSVIILDMSSSLASRVLLTAKKLGMVGEEYAWIITYKTIDILQSEDNEIIESLQGVMGLRSYIPASTKLLNLAARWYHECYLKHSSLASREITVLAIWAYDTIWALAESVQKLGIHSSGSKIKPKV
;
A
#
# COMPACT_ATOMS: atom_id res chain seq x y z
N MET A 1 39.49 -14.45 -9.93
CA MET A 1 39.23 -13.16 -9.24
C MET A 1 38.46 -13.46 -7.97
N GLN A 2 38.95 -12.98 -6.83
CA GLN A 2 38.35 -13.20 -5.51
C GLN A 2 37.39 -12.04 -5.23
N LYS A 3 36.09 -12.32 -5.04
CA LYS A 3 35.09 -11.30 -4.69
C LYS A 3 35.38 -10.86 -3.25
N VAL A 4 36.02 -9.70 -3.09
CA VAL A 4 36.15 -9.03 -1.79
C VAL A 4 34.75 -8.54 -1.41
N ILE A 5 34.16 -9.11 -0.37
CA ILE A 5 32.84 -8.71 0.12
C ILE A 5 33.06 -7.42 0.94
N SER A 6 32.77 -6.27 0.34
CA SER A 6 32.68 -5.01 1.09
C SER A 6 31.43 -5.02 1.99
N PRO A 7 31.46 -4.38 3.16
CA PRO A 7 30.29 -4.31 4.04
C PRO A 7 29.16 -3.54 3.35
N THR A 8 28.06 -4.23 3.04
CA THR A 8 26.86 -3.62 2.45
C THR A 8 26.11 -2.78 3.49
N SER A 9 25.86 -1.51 3.18
CA SER A 9 25.03 -0.64 4.02
C SER A 9 23.55 -0.81 3.68
N VAL A 10 22.73 -1.16 4.67
CA VAL A 10 21.28 -1.29 4.51
C VAL A 10 20.59 -0.04 5.05
N ILE A 11 19.81 0.63 4.20
CA ILE A 11 19.11 1.87 4.53
C ILE A 11 17.61 1.63 4.42
N ILE A 12 16.87 1.93 5.49
CA ILE A 12 15.40 1.78 5.53
C ILE A 12 14.75 3.16 5.37
N LEU A 13 13.90 3.31 4.35
CA LEU A 13 13.16 4.54 4.07
C LEU A 13 11.70 4.41 4.49
N ASP A 14 11.33 5.19 5.50
CA ASP A 14 9.95 5.40 5.92
C ASP A 14 9.58 6.88 5.80
N MET A 15 9.12 7.26 4.61
CA MET A 15 8.72 8.63 4.28
C MET A 15 7.66 8.64 3.17
N SER A 16 7.07 9.80 2.87
CA SER A 16 6.18 9.89 1.71
C SER A 16 6.94 9.61 0.42
N SER A 17 6.26 9.05 -0.58
CA SER A 17 6.85 8.74 -1.90
C SER A 17 7.51 9.96 -2.55
N SER A 18 6.94 11.15 -2.37
CA SER A 18 7.48 12.43 -2.85
C SER A 18 8.78 12.86 -2.19
N LEU A 19 8.99 12.52 -0.92
CA LEU A 19 10.25 12.81 -0.23
C LEU A 19 11.29 11.73 -0.54
N ALA A 20 10.86 10.47 -0.58
CA ALA A 20 11.73 9.35 -0.91
C ALA A 20 12.35 9.49 -2.29
N SER A 21 11.60 9.98 -3.29
CA SER A 21 12.13 10.21 -4.64
C SER A 21 13.27 11.21 -4.62
N ARG A 22 13.14 12.31 -3.88
CA ARG A 22 14.21 13.31 -3.73
C ARG A 22 15.44 12.74 -3.04
N VAL A 23 15.25 11.88 -2.04
CA VAL A 23 16.35 11.19 -1.35
C VAL A 23 17.07 10.23 -2.29
N LEU A 24 16.33 9.39 -3.01
CA LEU A 24 16.90 8.38 -3.91
C LEU A 24 17.58 9.00 -5.13
N LEU A 25 17.03 10.09 -5.69
CA LEU A 25 17.70 10.87 -6.72
C LEU A 25 19.04 11.43 -6.24
N THR A 26 19.09 11.92 -5.00
CA THR A 26 20.34 12.40 -4.38
C THR A 26 21.31 11.23 -4.14
N ALA A 27 20.82 10.12 -3.62
CA ALA A 27 21.60 8.92 -3.38
C ALA A 27 22.24 8.41 -4.69
N LYS A 28 21.48 8.40 -5.79
CA LYS A 28 21.99 8.04 -7.11
C LYS A 28 23.14 8.96 -7.55
N LYS A 29 23.00 10.28 -7.40
CA LYS A 29 24.06 11.25 -7.73
C LYS A 29 25.32 11.05 -6.89
N LEU A 30 25.18 10.54 -5.68
CA LEU A 30 26.29 10.21 -4.77
C LEU A 30 26.85 8.80 -4.97
N GLY A 31 26.34 8.03 -5.94
CA GLY A 31 26.75 6.64 -6.17
C GLY A 31 26.23 5.64 -5.13
N MET A 32 25.29 6.05 -4.28
CA MET A 32 24.78 5.27 -3.16
C MET A 32 23.66 4.29 -3.54
N VAL A 33 23.42 4.02 -4.81
CA VAL A 33 22.43 3.02 -5.31
C VAL A 33 23.10 1.83 -6.00
N GLY A 34 24.43 1.75 -5.91
CA GLY A 34 25.25 0.67 -6.45
C GLY A 34 25.41 -0.52 -5.51
N GLU A 35 26.34 -1.42 -5.83
CA GLU A 35 26.50 -2.74 -5.19
C GLU A 35 26.80 -2.71 -3.67
N GLU A 36 27.23 -1.57 -3.14
CA GLU A 36 27.57 -1.40 -1.72
C GLU A 36 26.39 -0.98 -0.85
N TYR A 37 25.22 -0.71 -1.45
CA TYR A 37 24.05 -0.19 -0.76
C TYR A 37 22.80 -0.99 -1.10
N ALA A 38 22.00 -1.28 -0.06
CA ALA A 38 20.66 -1.83 -0.22
C ALA A 38 19.64 -0.87 0.39
N TRP A 39 18.63 -0.51 -0.38
CA TRP A 39 17.57 0.40 0.07
C TRP A 39 16.29 -0.39 0.27
N ILE A 40 15.71 -0.32 1.46
CA ILE A 40 14.44 -0.95 1.77
C ILE A 40 13.40 0.15 1.97
N ILE A 41 12.35 0.14 1.17
CA ILE A 41 11.24 1.10 1.31
C ILE A 41 10.07 0.44 2.02
N THR A 42 9.44 1.19 2.92
CA THR A 42 8.24 0.74 3.64
C THR A 42 6.99 0.87 2.77
N TYR A 43 5.88 0.31 3.26
CA TYR A 43 4.56 0.45 2.63
C TYR A 43 4.18 1.92 2.36
N LYS A 44 4.55 2.86 3.24
CA LYS A 44 4.25 4.28 3.08
C LYS A 44 4.96 4.92 1.89
N THR A 45 6.07 4.33 1.48
CA THR A 45 6.94 4.81 0.40
C THR A 45 6.74 4.03 -0.90
N ILE A 46 6.05 2.89 -0.86
CA ILE A 46 5.98 1.90 -1.94
C ILE A 46 5.45 2.46 -3.27
N ASP A 47 4.60 3.49 -3.22
CA ASP A 47 4.00 4.09 -4.42
C ASP A 47 5.03 4.72 -5.34
N ILE A 48 6.26 5.01 -4.85
CA ILE A 48 7.37 5.46 -5.69
C ILE A 48 7.72 4.46 -6.80
N LEU A 49 7.46 3.16 -6.59
CA LEU A 49 7.73 2.11 -7.57
C LEU A 49 6.79 2.18 -8.79
N GLN A 50 5.73 2.98 -8.71
CA GLN A 50 4.78 3.21 -9.82
C GLN A 50 5.08 4.53 -10.57
N SER A 51 6.24 5.15 -10.33
CA SER A 51 6.63 6.38 -11.02
C SER A 51 6.77 6.16 -12.54
N GLU A 52 6.32 7.15 -13.31
CA GLU A 52 6.51 7.22 -14.77
C GLU A 52 7.70 8.13 -15.15
N ASP A 53 8.36 8.75 -14.16
CA ASP A 53 9.51 9.62 -14.37
C ASP A 53 10.79 8.79 -14.49
N ASN A 54 11.43 8.84 -15.67
CA ASN A 54 12.66 8.09 -15.94
C ASN A 54 13.79 8.38 -14.94
N GLU A 55 13.95 9.62 -14.47
CA GLU A 55 15.01 9.93 -13.50
C GLU A 55 14.76 9.21 -12.18
N ILE A 56 13.49 9.19 -11.74
CA ILE A 56 13.07 8.47 -10.54
C ILE A 56 13.27 6.97 -10.74
N ILE A 57 12.80 6.41 -11.85
CA ILE A 57 12.94 4.98 -12.16
C ILE A 57 14.41 4.54 -12.08
N GLU A 58 15.32 5.29 -12.69
CA GLU A 58 16.75 4.97 -12.63
C GLU A 58 17.34 5.09 -11.21
N SER A 59 16.77 5.93 -10.35
CA SER A 59 17.18 6.02 -8.94
C SER A 59 16.68 4.87 -8.07
N LEU A 60 15.77 4.03 -8.58
CA LEU A 60 15.24 2.86 -7.88
C LEU A 60 16.11 1.60 -8.02
N GLN A 61 17.25 1.70 -8.71
CA GLN A 61 18.19 0.58 -8.79
C GLN A 61 18.66 0.16 -7.39
N GLY A 62 18.56 -1.13 -7.07
CA GLY A 62 18.90 -1.64 -5.74
C GLY A 62 17.89 -1.34 -4.64
N VAL A 63 16.74 -0.74 -4.97
CA VAL A 63 15.63 -0.51 -4.02
C VAL A 63 14.72 -1.73 -3.97
N MET A 64 14.45 -2.21 -2.76
CA MET A 64 13.52 -3.28 -2.45
C MET A 64 12.34 -2.74 -1.66
N GLY A 65 11.13 -3.04 -2.10
CA GLY A 65 9.90 -2.66 -1.40
C GLY A 65 9.05 -3.87 -1.05
N LEU A 66 8.27 -3.75 0.04
CA LEU A 66 7.29 -4.75 0.43
C LEU A 66 5.88 -4.23 0.20
N ARG A 67 5.07 -4.96 -0.58
CA ARG A 67 3.65 -4.69 -0.79
C ARG A 67 2.82 -5.83 -0.23
N SER A 68 1.78 -5.50 0.53
CA SER A 68 0.82 -6.50 0.99
C SER A 68 0.10 -7.13 -0.20
N TYR A 69 0.13 -8.46 -0.27
CA TYR A 69 -0.64 -9.22 -1.24
C TYR A 69 -2.04 -9.52 -0.68
N ILE A 70 -3.07 -9.09 -1.39
CA ILE A 70 -4.47 -9.45 -1.11
C ILE A 70 -4.94 -10.33 -2.27
N PRO A 71 -5.22 -11.63 -2.04
CA PRO A 71 -5.72 -12.52 -3.08
C PRO A 71 -7.00 -12.00 -3.72
N ALA A 72 -7.12 -12.17 -5.04
CA ALA A 72 -8.34 -11.83 -5.75
C ALA A 72 -9.51 -12.68 -5.23
N SER A 73 -10.64 -12.02 -4.97
CA SER A 73 -11.88 -12.69 -4.56
C SER A 73 -13.09 -11.94 -5.09
N THR A 74 -14.23 -12.63 -5.22
CA THR A 74 -15.50 -11.99 -5.62
C THR A 74 -15.88 -10.86 -4.66
N LYS A 75 -15.61 -11.00 -3.36
CA LYS A 75 -15.85 -9.96 -2.36
C LYS A 75 -15.01 -8.71 -2.61
N LEU A 76 -13.71 -8.89 -2.90
CA LEU A 76 -12.80 -7.79 -3.20
C LEU A 76 -13.19 -7.07 -4.50
N LEU A 77 -13.55 -7.83 -5.54
CA LEU A 77 -14.01 -7.25 -6.82
C LEU A 77 -15.29 -6.43 -6.63
N ASN A 78 -16.26 -6.95 -5.88
CA ASN A 78 -17.49 -6.23 -5.55
C ASN A 78 -17.22 -4.97 -4.72
N LEU A 79 -16.29 -5.03 -3.77
CA LEU A 79 -15.87 -3.86 -3.00
C LEU A 79 -15.21 -2.82 -3.90
N ALA A 80 -14.30 -3.22 -4.78
CA ALA A 80 -13.64 -2.31 -5.73
C ALA A 80 -14.64 -1.64 -6.68
N ALA A 81 -15.63 -2.38 -7.19
CA ALA A 81 -16.68 -1.82 -8.03
C ALA A 81 -17.54 -0.78 -7.28
N ARG A 82 -17.93 -1.10 -6.03
CA ARG A 82 -18.66 -0.17 -5.15
C ARG A 82 -17.84 1.07 -4.81
N TRP A 83 -16.56 0.89 -4.49
CA TRP A 83 -15.62 1.99 -4.22
C TRP A 83 -15.51 2.92 -5.41
N TYR A 84 -15.31 2.38 -6.61
CA TYR A 84 -15.22 3.17 -7.83
C TYR A 84 -16.49 3.99 -8.07
N HIS A 85 -17.67 3.40 -7.88
CA HIS A 85 -18.93 4.11 -8.11
C HIS A 85 -19.25 5.13 -7.01
N GLU A 86 -19.17 4.73 -5.73
CA GLU A 86 -19.60 5.56 -4.61
C GLU A 86 -18.56 6.59 -4.18
N CYS A 87 -17.28 6.22 -4.19
CA CYS A 87 -16.22 7.11 -3.69
C CYS A 87 -15.61 7.91 -4.84
N TYR A 88 -15.29 7.29 -5.97
CA TYR A 88 -14.58 7.98 -7.07
C TYR A 88 -15.53 8.74 -8.01
N LEU A 89 -16.60 8.12 -8.52
CA LEU A 89 -17.49 8.81 -9.46
C LEU A 89 -18.36 9.88 -8.79
N LYS A 90 -18.93 9.60 -7.61
CA LYS A 90 -19.80 10.57 -6.91
C LYS A 90 -19.01 11.61 -6.11
N HIS A 91 -17.82 11.27 -5.64
CA HIS A 91 -17.01 12.12 -4.76
C HIS A 91 -15.54 12.20 -5.22
N SER A 92 -15.34 12.51 -6.50
CA SER A 92 -14.04 12.50 -7.20
C SER A 92 -12.89 13.24 -6.49
N SER A 93 -13.17 14.26 -5.67
CA SER A 93 -12.14 14.98 -4.90
C SER A 93 -11.65 14.25 -3.65
N LEU A 94 -12.33 13.18 -3.20
CA LEU A 94 -12.10 12.56 -1.88
C LEU A 94 -11.50 11.15 -1.95
N ALA A 95 -11.45 10.53 -3.14
CA ALA A 95 -11.05 9.12 -3.26
C ALA A 95 -10.19 8.85 -4.49
N SER A 96 -9.21 7.96 -4.33
CA SER A 96 -8.44 7.40 -5.43
C SER A 96 -9.28 6.43 -6.26
N ARG A 97 -8.94 6.33 -7.55
CA ARG A 97 -9.53 5.36 -8.48
C ARG A 97 -9.31 3.92 -8.02
N GLU A 98 -8.10 3.60 -7.55
CA GLU A 98 -7.78 2.31 -6.96
C GLU A 98 -8.02 2.31 -5.45
N ILE A 99 -8.57 1.21 -4.95
CA ILE A 99 -8.74 1.00 -3.51
C ILE A 99 -7.39 0.61 -2.89
N THR A 100 -7.00 1.29 -1.81
CA THR A 100 -5.73 0.99 -1.11
C THR A 100 -5.88 -0.21 -0.19
N VAL A 101 -4.76 -0.89 0.13
CA VAL A 101 -4.76 -2.00 1.12
C VAL A 101 -5.28 -1.53 2.48
N LEU A 102 -4.90 -0.32 2.90
CA LEU A 102 -5.40 0.29 4.14
C LEU A 102 -6.92 0.46 4.12
N ALA A 103 -7.50 0.88 2.99
CA ALA A 103 -8.95 1.01 2.84
C ALA A 103 -9.66 -0.35 2.91
N ILE A 104 -9.07 -1.40 2.32
CA ILE A 104 -9.60 -2.77 2.41
C ILE A 104 -9.60 -3.24 3.87
N TRP A 105 -8.48 -3.09 4.59
CA TRP A 105 -8.40 -3.47 6.00
C TRP A 105 -9.35 -2.66 6.89
N ALA A 106 -9.50 -1.35 6.64
CA ALA A 106 -10.47 -0.54 7.36
C ALA A 106 -11.91 -1.04 7.12
N TYR A 107 -12.25 -1.38 5.88
CA TYR A 107 -13.56 -1.95 5.54
C TYR A 107 -13.81 -3.26 6.29
N ASP A 108 -12.87 -4.21 6.22
CA ASP A 108 -12.99 -5.51 6.88
C ASP A 108 -13.06 -5.38 8.41
N THR A 109 -12.29 -4.45 8.99
CA THR A 109 -12.30 -4.16 10.42
C THR A 109 -13.66 -3.63 10.88
N ILE A 110 -14.22 -2.64 10.16
CA ILE A 110 -15.54 -2.08 10.48
C ILE A 110 -16.63 -3.14 10.28
N TRP A 111 -16.53 -3.97 9.24
CA TRP A 111 -17.47 -5.05 9.00
C TRP A 111 -17.47 -6.09 10.12
N ALA A 112 -16.28 -6.54 10.53
CA ALA A 112 -16.12 -7.47 11.66
C ALA A 112 -16.67 -6.89 12.97
N LEU A 113 -16.44 -5.59 13.22
CA LEU A 113 -17.00 -4.88 14.36
C LEU A 113 -18.54 -4.86 14.33
N ALA A 114 -19.13 -4.49 13.18
CA ALA A 114 -20.58 -4.45 13.01
C ALA A 114 -21.22 -5.83 13.19
N GLU A 115 -20.63 -6.89 12.62
CA GLU A 115 -21.09 -8.26 12.83
C GLU A 115 -21.04 -8.68 14.30
N SER A 116 -20.00 -8.27 15.03
CA SER A 116 -19.84 -8.59 16.45
C SER A 116 -20.91 -7.91 17.30
N VAL A 117 -21.18 -6.62 17.05
CA VAL A 117 -22.25 -5.87 17.72
C VAL A 117 -23.62 -6.49 17.42
N GLN A 118 -23.87 -6.89 16.16
CA GLN A 118 -25.11 -7.53 15.78
C GLN A 118 -25.33 -8.86 16.52
N LYS A 119 -24.28 -9.70 16.64
CA LYS A 119 -24.36 -10.97 17.37
C LYS A 119 -24.69 -10.77 18.86
N LEU A 120 -24.15 -9.73 19.49
CA LEU A 120 -24.48 -9.38 20.88
C LEU A 120 -25.93 -8.89 21.03
N GLY A 121 -26.44 -8.13 20.06
CA GLY A 121 -27.85 -7.71 20.02
C GLY A 121 -28.84 -8.86 19.84
N ILE A 122 -28.44 -9.91 19.11
CA ILE A 122 -29.25 -11.14 18.94
C ILE A 122 -29.36 -11.93 20.26
N HIS A 123 -28.38 -11.81 21.17
CA HIS A 123 -28.47 -12.39 22.52
C HIS A 123 -29.39 -11.59 23.47
N SER A 124 -29.79 -10.35 23.12
CA SER A 124 -30.61 -9.49 23.97
C SER A 124 -31.97 -9.08 23.37
N SER A 125 -32.24 -9.30 22.07
CA SER A 125 -33.54 -9.02 21.47
C SER A 125 -33.72 -9.70 20.11
N GLY A 126 -34.81 -10.47 19.96
CA GLY A 126 -35.15 -11.22 18.76
C GLY A 126 -35.66 -10.38 17.58
N SER A 127 -34.79 -9.61 16.91
CA SER A 127 -35.12 -9.09 15.58
C SER A 127 -33.96 -9.22 14.59
N LYS A 128 -34.24 -9.87 13.45
CA LYS A 128 -33.27 -10.15 12.39
C LYS A 128 -33.12 -8.92 11.48
N ILE A 129 -31.95 -8.30 11.47
CA ILE A 129 -31.57 -7.38 10.38
C ILE A 129 -31.08 -8.24 9.21
N LYS A 130 -31.81 -8.20 8.09
CA LYS A 130 -31.40 -8.87 6.84
C LYS A 130 -30.40 -7.99 6.07
N PRO A 131 -29.24 -8.52 5.66
CA PRO A 131 -28.36 -7.81 4.75
C PRO A 131 -29.03 -7.73 3.36
N LYS A 132 -29.04 -6.53 2.77
CA LYS A 132 -29.25 -6.36 1.32
C LYS A 132 -27.95 -6.76 0.63
N VAL A 133 -27.93 -7.98 0.11
CA VAL A 133 -27.01 -8.40 -0.95
C VAL A 133 -27.46 -7.77 -2.25
#